data_AF-A0A2T6AES1-F1
#
_entry.id   AF-A0A2T6AES1-F1
#
_cell.length_a   1.000
_cell.length_b   1.000
_cell.length_c   1.000
_cell.angle_alpha   90.00
_cell.angle_beta   90.00
_cell.angle_gamma   90.00
#
_symmetry.space_group_name_H-M   'P 1'
#
loop_
_entity.id
_entity.type
_entity.pdbx_description
1 polymer ?
#
loop_
_entity_poly.entity_id
_entity_poly.type
_entity_poly.pdbx_seq_one_letter_code
_entity_poly.pdbx_strand_id
1 'polypeptide(L)'
;MNLSNTIKGTIFSIFMIFCFSLSAQNGEANNEMIDKLHQEYKSNGIDAAVAMYKKMPEDSEYHGLQEPLNVLGYRLLNTENDADAAAIVFKAQIEEHPNEPNPYDSYADALIEKGNEDEAKVQLEKSLSLLEGAEDNDFNNNLKLASKSKLAKLKGLNKVFSFLAGDWKVEGYGFNDKGEKELRFTDDVSFMPSKMNSAMVMTMSNEDEGWEGTQLIAYDAMDNTYDVVRVNNMTLNGVQTADMKIEEYSTNKLELMETMEENGKISKTRHVIDRNGNEANWIVYDITDEGEKKVAHRVMKKKN
;
A
#
# COMPACT_ATOMS: atom_id res chain seq x y z
N MET A 1 -13.11 -24.70 -29.27
CA MET A 1 -11.84 -24.07 -29.66
C MET A 1 -11.33 -23.36 -28.41
N ASN A 2 -10.41 -24.03 -27.69
CA ASN A 2 -9.84 -23.54 -26.44
C ASN A 2 -8.85 -22.41 -26.76
N LEU A 3 -9.07 -21.22 -26.20
CA LEU A 3 -8.03 -20.20 -26.09
C LEU A 3 -7.63 -20.14 -24.61
N SER A 4 -6.41 -20.61 -24.38
CA SER A 4 -5.79 -20.76 -23.08
C SER A 4 -5.40 -19.42 -22.46
N ASN A 5 -5.60 -19.36 -21.14
CA ASN A 5 -4.94 -18.43 -20.23
C ASN A 5 -3.44 -18.32 -20.50
N THR A 6 -2.92 -17.11 -20.75
CA THR A 6 -1.63 -16.65 -20.20
C THR A 6 -1.55 -15.12 -20.27
N ILE A 7 -2.22 -14.42 -19.36
CA ILE A 7 -1.77 -13.07 -18.98
C ILE A 7 -1.03 -13.26 -17.66
N LYS A 8 0.26 -13.61 -17.76
CA LYS A 8 1.19 -13.41 -16.65
C LYS A 8 1.19 -11.90 -16.40
N GLY A 9 0.61 -11.49 -15.28
CA GLY A 9 0.56 -10.11 -14.87
C GLY A 9 1.98 -9.60 -14.67
N THR A 10 2.47 -8.83 -15.63
CA THR A 10 3.61 -7.94 -15.43
C THR A 10 3.21 -6.97 -14.32
N ILE A 11 3.82 -7.11 -13.14
CA ILE A 11 3.89 -6.04 -12.15
C ILE A 11 4.70 -4.95 -12.86
N PHE A 12 3.99 -4.04 -13.51
CA PHE A 12 4.63 -2.94 -14.23
C PHE A 12 5.25 -2.03 -13.18
N SER A 13 6.57 -1.98 -13.19
CA SER A 13 7.44 -1.20 -12.35
C SER A 13 7.08 0.30 -12.43
N ILE A 14 6.26 0.78 -11.50
CA ILE A 14 6.00 2.22 -11.32
C ILE A 14 7.19 2.93 -10.61
N PHE A 15 8.36 2.28 -10.52
CA PHE A 15 9.59 2.90 -9.99
C PHE A 15 10.59 3.32 -11.08
N MET A 16 10.30 3.04 -12.35
CA MET A 16 11.26 3.20 -13.46
C MET A 16 11.13 4.53 -14.22
N ILE A 17 10.75 5.64 -13.56
CA ILE A 17 10.60 6.96 -14.25
C ILE A 17 11.53 8.06 -13.70
N PHE A 18 12.28 7.85 -12.61
CA PHE A 18 13.13 8.93 -12.06
C PHE A 18 14.65 8.82 -12.28
N CYS A 19 15.16 7.77 -12.94
CA CYS A 19 16.61 7.63 -13.13
C CYS A 19 17.21 8.33 -14.37
N PHE A 20 16.43 8.97 -15.23
CA PHE A 20 16.95 9.50 -16.51
C PHE A 20 17.30 11.00 -16.54
N SER A 21 17.13 11.78 -15.47
CA SER A 21 17.37 13.24 -15.52
C SER A 21 18.61 13.76 -14.79
N LEU A 22 19.50 12.92 -14.25
CA LEU A 22 20.84 13.34 -13.83
C LEU A 22 21.91 12.57 -14.61
N SER A 23 22.20 13.04 -15.81
CA SER A 23 23.29 12.50 -16.62
C SER A 23 24.04 13.64 -17.26
N ALA A 24 25.04 14.17 -16.55
CA ALA A 24 26.10 14.96 -17.16
C ALA A 24 27.30 15.06 -16.21
N GLN A 25 28.10 14.00 -16.14
CA GLN A 25 29.58 13.98 -16.08
C GLN A 25 30.16 12.74 -15.36
N ASN A 26 29.42 12.07 -14.48
CA ASN A 26 29.88 10.84 -13.79
C ASN A 26 29.21 9.53 -14.27
N GLY A 27 28.23 9.60 -15.19
CA GLY A 27 27.38 8.45 -15.55
C GLY A 27 28.01 7.40 -16.48
N GLU A 28 29.07 7.72 -17.23
CA GLU A 28 29.64 6.77 -18.21
C GLU A 28 30.57 5.72 -17.56
N ALA A 29 31.35 6.10 -16.55
CA ALA A 29 32.30 5.19 -15.87
C ALA A 29 31.58 4.13 -15.01
N ASN A 30 30.49 4.51 -14.32
CA ASN A 30 29.69 3.58 -13.54
C ASN A 30 29.00 2.54 -14.43
N ASN A 31 28.58 2.91 -15.64
CA ASN A 31 27.96 1.98 -16.58
C ASN A 31 28.95 0.90 -17.07
N GLU A 32 30.19 1.25 -17.39
CA GLU A 32 31.21 0.27 -17.81
C GLU A 32 31.50 -0.74 -16.68
N MET A 33 31.59 -0.26 -15.44
CA MET A 33 31.77 -1.13 -14.27
C MET A 33 30.59 -2.09 -14.09
N ILE A 34 29.36 -1.57 -14.12
CA ILE A 34 28.14 -2.39 -13.97
C ILE A 34 28.07 -3.43 -15.11
N ASP A 35 28.42 -3.07 -16.33
CA ASP A 35 28.47 -4.00 -17.46
C ASP A 35 29.53 -5.10 -17.26
N LYS A 36 30.71 -4.77 -16.72
CA LYS A 36 31.73 -5.77 -16.38
C LYS A 36 31.24 -6.74 -15.30
N LEU A 37 30.60 -6.22 -14.24
CA LEU A 37 30.04 -7.07 -13.17
C LEU A 37 28.92 -7.97 -13.71
N HIS A 38 28.06 -7.44 -14.58
CA HIS A 38 27.01 -8.25 -15.23
C HIS A 38 27.62 -9.33 -16.14
N GLN A 39 28.65 -9.00 -16.94
CA GLN A 39 29.37 -9.98 -17.76
C GLN A 39 30.02 -11.09 -16.92
N GLU A 40 30.62 -10.72 -15.78
CA GLU A 40 31.19 -11.68 -14.84
C GLU A 40 30.11 -12.60 -14.27
N TYR A 41 28.96 -12.04 -13.88
CA TYR A 41 27.80 -12.83 -13.46
C TYR A 41 27.35 -13.82 -14.55
N LYS A 42 27.23 -13.37 -15.81
CA LYS A 42 26.81 -14.24 -16.92
C LYS A 42 27.82 -15.35 -17.22
N SER A 43 29.11 -15.11 -16.97
CA SER A 43 30.19 -16.05 -17.30
C SER A 43 30.48 -17.03 -16.16
N ASN A 44 30.49 -16.53 -14.92
CA ASN A 44 31.06 -17.21 -13.75
C ASN A 44 30.12 -17.24 -12.54
N GLY A 45 28.92 -16.67 -12.64
CA GLY A 45 27.93 -16.63 -11.57
C GLY A 45 28.09 -15.46 -10.61
N ILE A 46 27.11 -15.30 -9.72
CA ILE A 46 26.99 -14.10 -8.88
C ILE A 46 28.10 -13.94 -7.85
N ASP A 47 28.58 -15.04 -7.28
CA ASP A 47 29.69 -15.02 -6.32
C ASP A 47 30.97 -14.46 -6.95
N ALA A 48 31.22 -14.77 -8.23
CA ALA A 48 32.36 -14.26 -8.98
C ALA A 48 32.22 -12.75 -9.24
N ALA A 49 31.02 -12.29 -9.60
CA ALA A 49 30.74 -10.86 -9.80
C ALA A 49 30.93 -10.06 -8.50
N VAL A 50 30.42 -10.55 -7.35
CA VAL A 50 30.63 -9.91 -6.04
C VAL A 50 32.11 -9.93 -5.64
N ALA A 51 32.82 -11.03 -5.88
CA ALA A 51 34.26 -11.11 -5.63
C ALA A 51 35.08 -10.18 -6.54
N MET A 52 34.62 -9.92 -7.76
CA MET A 52 35.19 -8.92 -8.66
C MET A 52 34.97 -7.51 -8.11
N TYR A 53 33.73 -7.18 -7.70
CA TYR A 53 33.39 -5.90 -7.09
C TYR A 53 34.27 -5.59 -5.88
N LYS A 54 34.39 -6.54 -4.93
CA LYS A 54 35.21 -6.38 -3.70
C LYS A 54 36.72 -6.18 -3.96
N LYS A 55 37.20 -6.34 -5.20
CA LYS A 55 38.60 -6.06 -5.59
C LYS A 55 38.77 -4.71 -6.27
N MET A 56 37.67 -4.04 -6.62
CA MET A 56 37.70 -2.70 -7.20
C MET A 56 38.08 -1.68 -6.11
N PRO A 57 38.62 -0.51 -6.49
CA PRO A 57 38.91 0.55 -5.53
C PRO A 57 37.65 0.91 -4.75
N GLU A 58 37.75 0.95 -3.42
CA GLU A 58 36.65 1.39 -2.56
C GLU A 58 36.32 2.86 -2.85
N ASP A 59 35.04 3.15 -3.07
CA ASP A 59 34.50 4.48 -2.93
C ASP A 59 33.91 4.60 -1.53
N SER A 60 34.41 5.55 -0.74
CA SER A 60 33.91 5.76 0.63
C SER A 60 32.60 6.53 0.67
N GLU A 61 32.21 7.16 -0.44
CA GLU A 61 30.97 7.93 -0.54
C GLU A 61 29.81 7.03 -0.97
N TYR A 62 28.65 7.25 -0.35
CA TYR A 62 27.41 6.56 -0.72
C TYR A 62 26.61 7.39 -1.72
N HIS A 63 26.27 6.77 -2.86
CA HIS A 63 25.64 7.38 -4.03
C HIS A 63 24.16 6.99 -4.20
N GLY A 64 23.53 6.44 -3.15
CA GLY A 64 22.10 6.13 -3.17
C GLY A 64 21.75 5.08 -4.22
N LEU A 65 20.81 5.42 -5.11
CA LEU A 65 20.35 4.51 -6.17
C LEU A 65 21.43 4.16 -7.20
N GLN A 66 22.49 4.97 -7.30
CA GLN A 66 23.57 4.79 -8.28
C GLN A 66 24.68 3.86 -7.77
N GLU A 67 24.53 3.29 -6.58
CA GLU A 67 25.47 2.29 -6.08
C GLU A 67 25.61 1.13 -7.07
N PRO A 68 26.83 0.71 -7.46
CA PRO A 68 27.00 -0.30 -8.49
C PRO A 68 26.34 -1.63 -8.14
N LEU A 69 26.39 -2.04 -6.87
CA LEU A 69 25.67 -3.22 -6.39
C LEU A 69 24.15 -3.00 -6.46
N ASN A 70 23.62 -1.82 -6.12
CA ASN A 70 22.18 -1.55 -6.26
C ASN A 70 21.72 -1.68 -7.71
N VAL A 71 22.45 -1.06 -8.65
CA VAL A 71 22.11 -1.10 -10.08
C VAL A 71 22.23 -2.52 -10.64
N LEU A 72 23.29 -3.26 -10.28
CA LEU A 72 23.44 -4.66 -10.66
C LEU A 72 22.29 -5.51 -10.10
N GLY A 73 21.95 -5.35 -8.82
CA GLY A 73 20.87 -6.07 -8.15
C GLY A 73 19.53 -5.87 -8.86
N TYR A 74 19.18 -4.63 -9.19
CA TYR A 74 17.94 -4.35 -9.94
C TYR A 74 17.98 -4.83 -11.40
N ARG A 75 19.15 -4.88 -12.05
CA ARG A 75 19.30 -5.51 -13.37
C ARG A 75 19.05 -7.01 -13.28
N LEU A 76 19.61 -7.68 -12.28
CA LEU A 76 19.40 -9.11 -12.03
C LEU A 76 17.94 -9.41 -11.73
N LEU A 77 17.30 -8.62 -10.86
CA LEU A 77 15.91 -8.80 -10.48
C LEU A 77 14.95 -8.57 -11.66
N ASN A 78 15.07 -7.45 -12.37
CA ASN A 78 14.06 -7.03 -13.35
C ASN A 78 14.32 -7.55 -14.78
N THR A 79 15.59 -7.75 -15.16
CA THR A 79 15.96 -8.15 -16.53
C THR A 79 16.28 -9.63 -16.61
N GLU A 80 17.10 -10.13 -15.68
CA GLU A 80 17.48 -11.55 -15.65
C GLU A 80 16.43 -12.42 -14.94
N ASN A 81 15.52 -11.83 -14.16
CA ASN A 81 14.57 -12.53 -13.29
C ASN A 81 15.29 -13.49 -12.32
N ASP A 82 16.47 -13.11 -11.85
CA ASP A 82 17.27 -13.88 -10.89
C ASP A 82 17.25 -13.19 -9.52
N ALA A 83 16.19 -13.47 -8.77
CA ALA A 83 15.99 -12.91 -7.44
C ALA A 83 16.99 -13.47 -6.41
N ASP A 84 17.53 -14.68 -6.63
CA ASP A 84 18.56 -15.27 -5.76
C ASP A 84 19.88 -14.52 -5.91
N ALA A 85 20.32 -14.24 -7.14
CA ALA A 85 21.50 -13.44 -7.40
C ALA A 85 21.33 -11.98 -6.93
N ALA A 86 20.17 -11.37 -7.20
CA ALA A 86 19.86 -10.02 -6.72
C ALA A 86 19.94 -9.91 -5.19
N ALA A 87 19.39 -10.90 -4.47
CA ALA A 87 19.45 -10.97 -3.02
C ALA A 87 20.89 -11.00 -2.49
N ILE A 88 21.80 -11.74 -3.15
CA ILE A 88 23.23 -11.79 -2.76
C ILE A 88 23.89 -10.43 -2.93
N VAL A 89 23.61 -9.73 -4.04
CA VAL A 89 24.17 -8.42 -4.33
C VAL A 89 23.67 -7.35 -3.36
N PHE A 90 22.37 -7.28 -3.11
CA PHE A 90 21.83 -6.33 -2.14
C PHE A 90 22.33 -6.59 -0.72
N LYS A 91 22.53 -7.86 -0.35
CA LYS A 91 23.15 -8.21 0.93
C LYS A 91 24.60 -7.76 1.02
N ALA A 92 25.38 -7.91 -0.06
CA ALA A 92 26.73 -7.36 -0.12
C ALA A 92 26.74 -5.83 0.03
N GLN A 93 25.74 -5.14 -0.53
CA GLN A 93 25.59 -3.69 -0.34
C GLN A 93 25.22 -3.31 1.11
N ILE A 94 24.42 -4.12 1.81
CA ILE A 94 24.17 -3.95 3.25
C ILE A 94 25.47 -4.11 4.06
N GLU A 95 26.35 -5.04 3.68
CA GLU A 95 27.66 -5.22 4.34
C GLU A 95 28.54 -3.96 4.20
N GLU A 96 28.49 -3.31 3.03
CA GLU A 96 29.27 -2.12 2.70
C GLU A 96 28.68 -0.84 3.32
N HIS A 97 27.35 -0.69 3.26
CA HIS A 97 26.62 0.49 3.74
C HIS A 97 25.54 0.13 4.79
N PRO A 98 25.93 -0.38 5.97
CA PRO A 98 24.98 -0.91 6.95
C PRO A 98 24.09 0.14 7.62
N ASN A 99 24.44 1.43 7.50
CA ASN A 99 23.69 2.54 8.06
C ASN A 99 22.79 3.25 7.03
N GLU A 100 22.87 2.86 5.76
CA GLU A 100 22.05 3.44 4.71
C GLU A 100 20.73 2.68 4.59
N PRO A 101 19.59 3.37 4.41
CA PRO A 101 18.28 2.72 4.39
C PRO A 101 18.00 1.94 3.10
N ASN A 102 18.46 2.46 1.95
CA ASN A 102 18.12 1.88 0.65
C ASN A 102 18.63 0.44 0.43
N PRO A 103 19.85 0.04 0.86
CA PRO A 103 20.27 -1.36 0.77
C PRO A 103 19.27 -2.36 1.39
N TYR A 104 18.64 -1.99 2.53
CA TYR A 104 17.63 -2.83 3.18
C TYR A 104 16.30 -2.86 2.41
N ASP A 105 15.86 -1.73 1.85
CA ASP A 105 14.67 -1.67 0.99
C ASP A 105 14.87 -2.47 -0.33
N SER A 106 16.04 -2.34 -0.96
CA SER A 106 16.39 -3.10 -2.16
C SER A 106 16.49 -4.60 -1.89
N TYR A 107 17.09 -4.99 -0.75
CA TYR A 107 17.12 -6.39 -0.34
C TYR A 107 15.71 -6.95 -0.08
N ALA A 108 14.82 -6.15 0.52
CA ALA A 108 13.43 -6.52 0.69
C ALA A 108 12.72 -6.80 -0.65
N ASP A 109 13.01 -6.04 -1.71
CA ASP A 109 12.44 -6.31 -3.05
C ASP A 109 12.81 -7.70 -3.57
N ALA A 110 14.08 -8.10 -3.44
CA ALA A 110 14.50 -9.45 -3.82
C ALA A 110 13.86 -10.54 -2.95
N LEU A 111 13.68 -10.29 -1.65
CA LEU A 111 13.00 -11.22 -0.75
C LEU A 111 11.51 -11.37 -1.10
N ILE A 112 10.83 -10.28 -1.47
CA ILE A 112 9.44 -10.31 -1.93
C ILE A 112 9.31 -11.18 -3.19
N GLU A 113 10.19 -10.99 -4.18
CA GLU A 113 10.17 -11.79 -5.42
C GLU A 113 10.43 -13.28 -5.15
N LYS A 114 11.23 -13.59 -4.12
CA LYS A 114 11.47 -14.97 -3.66
C LYS A 114 10.31 -15.57 -2.85
N GLY A 115 9.29 -14.78 -2.49
CA GLY A 115 8.20 -15.19 -1.60
C GLY A 115 8.58 -15.24 -0.12
N ASN A 116 9.74 -14.69 0.27
CA ASN A 116 10.21 -14.61 1.65
C ASN A 116 9.63 -13.38 2.37
N GLU A 117 8.30 -13.30 2.44
CA GLU A 117 7.59 -12.10 2.90
C GLU A 117 7.93 -11.68 4.33
N ASP A 118 8.12 -12.62 5.25
CA ASP A 118 8.39 -12.29 6.66
C ASP A 118 9.79 -11.67 6.84
N GLU A 119 10.78 -12.19 6.11
CA GLU A 119 12.11 -11.58 6.10
C GLU A 119 12.08 -10.20 5.42
N ALA A 120 11.33 -10.05 4.33
CA ALA A 120 11.15 -8.75 3.66
C ALA A 120 10.56 -7.70 4.61
N LYS A 121 9.56 -8.06 5.43
CA LYS A 121 9.00 -7.14 6.45
C LYS A 121 10.07 -6.66 7.43
N VAL A 122 10.94 -7.56 7.90
CA VAL A 122 12.04 -7.21 8.81
C VAL A 122 13.01 -6.21 8.17
N GLN A 123 13.37 -6.42 6.89
CA GLN A 123 14.27 -5.49 6.19
C GLN A 123 13.62 -4.13 5.92
N LEU A 124 12.33 -4.09 5.56
CA LEU A 124 11.58 -2.84 5.40
C LEU A 124 11.47 -2.06 6.72
N GLU A 125 11.22 -2.75 7.83
CA GLU A 125 11.20 -2.14 9.17
C GLU A 125 12.58 -1.58 9.54
N LYS A 126 13.66 -2.26 9.17
CA LYS A 126 15.03 -1.76 9.34
C LYS A 126 15.32 -0.52 8.49
N SER A 127 14.94 -0.52 7.21
CA SER A 127 15.04 0.64 6.31
C SER A 127 14.31 1.86 6.90
N LEU A 128 13.05 1.66 7.35
CA LEU A 128 12.24 2.71 7.95
C LEU A 128 12.82 3.26 9.24
N SER A 129 13.41 2.41 10.10
CA SER A 129 14.08 2.84 11.32
C SER A 129 15.30 3.71 11.04
N LEU A 130 16.08 3.41 9.99
CA LEU A 130 17.20 4.25 9.58
C LEU A 130 16.73 5.61 9.03
N LEU A 131 15.59 5.62 8.33
CA LEU A 131 14.98 6.85 7.80
C LEU A 131 14.42 7.81 8.86
N GLU A 132 14.18 7.36 10.10
CA GLU A 132 13.74 8.26 11.19
C GLU A 132 14.81 9.28 11.59
N GLY A 133 16.09 8.94 11.41
CA GLY A 133 17.23 9.83 11.68
C GLY A 133 17.89 10.41 10.44
N ALA A 134 17.36 10.10 9.24
CA ALA A 134 17.93 10.55 7.98
C ALA A 134 17.53 11.99 7.65
N GLU A 135 18.29 12.63 6.75
CA GLU A 135 17.96 13.97 6.26
C GLU A 135 16.60 13.99 5.55
N ASP A 136 15.82 15.03 5.80
CA ASP A 136 14.57 15.28 5.07
C ASP A 136 14.89 15.81 3.66
N ASN A 137 14.87 14.90 2.70
CA ASN A 137 15.08 15.19 1.29
C ASN A 137 14.21 14.28 0.41
N ASP A 138 14.07 14.65 -0.87
CA ASP A 138 13.19 13.93 -1.80
C ASP A 138 13.54 12.44 -1.92
N PHE A 139 14.83 12.09 -1.88
CA PHE A 139 15.25 10.70 -1.96
C PHE A 139 14.75 9.89 -0.76
N ASN A 140 15.00 10.37 0.46
CA ASN A 140 14.61 9.70 1.70
C ASN A 140 13.08 9.67 1.86
N ASN A 141 12.38 10.73 1.48
CA ASN A 141 10.91 10.77 1.51
C ASN A 141 10.27 9.77 0.54
N ASN A 142 10.81 9.68 -0.68
CA ASN A 142 10.36 8.69 -1.65
C ASN A 142 10.66 7.25 -1.19
N LEU A 143 11.83 7.02 -0.59
CA LEU A 143 12.20 5.71 -0.04
C LEU A 143 11.31 5.32 1.14
N LYS A 144 10.96 6.28 2.01
CA LYS A 144 10.03 6.08 3.12
C LYS A 144 8.64 5.70 2.63
N LEU A 145 8.10 6.42 1.65
CA LEU A 145 6.83 6.11 1.01
C LEU A 145 6.85 4.71 0.36
N ALA A 146 7.92 4.39 -0.38
CA ALA A 146 8.09 3.09 -1.01
C ALA A 146 8.11 1.96 0.04
N SER A 147 8.94 2.11 1.07
CA SER A 147 9.11 1.12 2.15
C SER A 147 7.80 0.90 2.91
N LYS A 148 7.11 1.97 3.31
CA LYS A 148 5.78 1.90 3.96
C LYS A 148 4.74 1.25 3.06
N SER A 149 4.73 1.57 1.78
CA SER A 149 3.80 1.00 0.80
C SER A 149 4.00 -0.50 0.61
N LYS A 150 5.26 -0.96 0.50
CA LYS A 150 5.60 -2.39 0.42
C LYS A 150 5.19 -3.11 1.71
N LEU A 151 5.52 -2.55 2.86
CA LEU A 151 5.18 -3.12 4.17
C LEU A 151 3.66 -3.25 4.37
N ALA A 152 2.90 -2.21 3.99
CA ALA A 152 1.44 -2.23 4.05
C ALA A 152 0.83 -3.31 3.15
N LYS A 153 1.38 -3.52 1.95
CA LYS A 153 0.96 -4.60 1.04
C LYS A 153 1.22 -5.98 1.65
N LEU A 154 2.42 -6.20 2.21
CA LEU A 154 2.79 -7.46 2.87
C LEU A 154 1.94 -7.73 4.12
N LYS A 155 1.49 -6.68 4.81
CA LYS A 155 0.56 -6.78 5.95
C LYS A 155 -0.91 -6.89 5.51
N GLY A 156 -1.20 -6.79 4.21
CA GLY A 156 -2.57 -6.83 3.66
C GLY A 156 -3.43 -5.61 4.02
N LEU A 157 -2.81 -4.52 4.49
CA LEU A 157 -3.52 -3.33 4.94
C LEU A 157 -4.20 -2.63 3.77
N ASN A 158 -3.64 -2.69 2.57
CA ASN A 158 -4.21 -2.14 1.35
C ASN A 158 -5.46 -2.88 0.83
N LYS A 159 -5.86 -4.01 1.42
CA LYS A 159 -6.98 -4.84 0.92
C LYS A 159 -8.03 -5.13 1.99
N VAL A 160 -8.02 -4.39 3.10
CA VAL A 160 -8.93 -4.59 4.24
C VAL A 160 -10.39 -4.53 3.81
N PHE A 161 -10.74 -3.62 2.89
CA PHE A 161 -12.11 -3.48 2.36
C PHE A 161 -12.46 -4.41 1.19
N SER A 162 -11.53 -5.24 0.70
CA SER A 162 -11.76 -6.08 -0.50
C SER A 162 -12.96 -7.03 -0.38
N PHE A 163 -13.36 -7.40 0.85
CA PHE A 163 -14.55 -8.22 1.08
C PHE A 163 -15.86 -7.55 0.61
N LEU A 164 -15.90 -6.21 0.57
CA LEU A 164 -17.06 -5.45 0.11
C LEU A 164 -17.21 -5.48 -1.41
N ALA A 165 -16.20 -5.89 -2.18
CA ALA A 165 -16.24 -5.82 -3.64
C ALA A 165 -17.50 -6.50 -4.24
N GLY A 166 -18.17 -5.80 -5.15
CA GLY A 166 -19.40 -6.23 -5.81
C GLY A 166 -20.64 -5.48 -5.34
N ASP A 167 -21.80 -6.00 -5.71
CA ASP A 167 -23.10 -5.36 -5.49
C ASP A 167 -23.81 -5.93 -4.25
N TRP A 168 -24.47 -5.06 -3.51
CA TRP A 168 -25.13 -5.38 -2.24
C TRP A 168 -26.51 -4.74 -2.18
N LYS A 169 -27.44 -5.43 -1.51
CA LYS A 169 -28.65 -4.82 -0.95
C LYS A 169 -28.34 -4.39 0.48
N VAL A 170 -28.63 -3.15 0.83
CA VAL A 170 -28.30 -2.56 2.13
C VAL A 170 -29.54 -1.98 2.77
N GLU A 171 -29.88 -2.48 3.96
CA GLU A 171 -30.88 -1.86 4.83
C GLU A 171 -30.17 -0.96 5.84
N GLY A 172 -30.50 0.33 5.82
CA GLY A 172 -29.94 1.33 6.74
C GLY A 172 -30.88 1.62 7.88
N TYR A 173 -30.38 1.53 9.11
CA TYR A 173 -31.14 1.79 10.33
C TYR A 173 -30.50 2.93 11.14
N GLY A 174 -31.35 3.78 11.71
CA GLY A 174 -30.98 4.74 12.74
C GLY A 174 -31.51 4.33 14.12
N PHE A 175 -31.21 5.13 15.14
CA PHE A 175 -31.67 4.90 16.52
C PHE A 175 -32.39 6.13 17.04
N ASN A 176 -33.56 5.94 17.65
CA ASN A 176 -34.30 7.02 18.29
C ASN A 176 -33.75 7.33 19.70
N ASP A 177 -34.34 8.31 20.40
CA ASP A 177 -33.87 8.75 21.72
C ASP A 177 -33.96 7.66 22.80
N LYS A 178 -34.77 6.60 22.57
CA LYS A 178 -34.86 5.43 23.44
C LYS A 178 -33.86 4.33 23.07
N GLY A 179 -33.06 4.53 22.03
CA GLY A 179 -32.13 3.54 21.48
C GLY A 179 -32.80 2.44 20.66
N GLU A 180 -34.07 2.61 20.26
CA GLU A 180 -34.78 1.65 19.44
C GLU A 180 -34.36 1.81 17.97
N LYS A 181 -34.18 0.67 17.28
CA LYS A 181 -33.72 0.62 15.89
C LYS A 181 -34.87 0.92 14.93
N GLU A 182 -34.69 1.88 14.03
CA GLU A 182 -35.69 2.30 13.04
C GLU A 182 -35.11 2.21 11.61
N LEU A 183 -35.83 1.55 10.69
CA LEU A 183 -35.43 1.49 9.28
C LEU A 183 -35.53 2.88 8.65
N ARG A 184 -34.47 3.30 7.95
CA ARG A 184 -34.37 4.61 7.28
C ARG A 184 -34.44 4.48 5.77
N PHE A 185 -33.76 3.48 5.20
CA PHE A 185 -33.68 3.29 3.75
C PHE A 185 -33.38 1.82 3.40
N THR A 186 -33.52 1.50 2.11
CA THR A 186 -33.15 0.20 1.54
C THR A 186 -32.60 0.40 0.13
N ASP A 187 -31.27 0.32 0.00
CA ASP A 187 -30.57 0.77 -1.20
C ASP A 187 -29.77 -0.36 -1.84
N ASP A 188 -29.47 -0.17 -3.12
CA ASP A 188 -28.45 -0.93 -3.83
C ASP A 188 -27.12 -0.21 -3.75
N VAL A 189 -26.07 -0.92 -3.31
CA VAL A 189 -24.73 -0.37 -3.14
C VAL A 189 -23.73 -1.20 -3.91
N SER A 190 -22.92 -0.54 -4.74
CA SER A 190 -21.84 -1.20 -5.49
C SER A 190 -20.48 -0.74 -4.96
N PHE A 191 -19.58 -1.69 -4.74
CA PHE A 191 -18.20 -1.44 -4.34
C PHE A 191 -17.24 -1.90 -5.44
N MET A 192 -16.56 -0.94 -6.04
CA MET A 192 -15.67 -1.12 -7.18
C MET A 192 -14.23 -0.91 -6.73
N PRO A 193 -13.48 -1.98 -6.40
CA PRO A 193 -12.09 -1.85 -6.00
C PRO A 193 -11.19 -1.52 -7.20
N SER A 194 -10.07 -0.84 -6.92
CA SER A 194 -8.97 -0.69 -7.86
C SER A 194 -8.31 -2.05 -8.12
N LYS A 195 -7.51 -2.15 -9.19
CA LYS A 195 -6.75 -3.38 -9.52
C LYS A 195 -5.91 -3.91 -8.35
N MET A 196 -5.39 -3.01 -7.51
CA MET A 196 -4.55 -3.35 -6.36
C MET A 196 -5.33 -3.45 -5.05
N ASN A 197 -6.66 -3.28 -5.08
CA ASN A 197 -7.58 -3.15 -3.94
C ASN A 197 -7.26 -1.99 -2.98
N SER A 198 -6.24 -1.17 -3.26
CA SER A 198 -5.79 -0.06 -2.43
C SER A 198 -6.72 1.16 -2.45
N ALA A 199 -7.68 1.17 -3.37
CA ALA A 199 -8.73 2.17 -3.43
C ALA A 199 -10.03 1.48 -3.81
N MET A 200 -11.16 2.06 -3.41
CA MET A 200 -12.48 1.53 -3.67
C MET A 200 -13.48 2.67 -3.85
N VAL A 201 -14.22 2.62 -4.94
CA VAL A 201 -15.37 3.52 -5.17
C VAL A 201 -16.62 2.81 -4.71
N MET A 202 -17.39 3.44 -3.84
CA MET A 202 -18.73 3.03 -3.44
C MET A 202 -19.74 3.93 -4.15
N THR A 203 -20.74 3.34 -4.78
CA THR A 203 -21.91 4.05 -5.30
C THR A 203 -23.18 3.54 -4.63
N MET A 204 -24.11 4.44 -4.35
CA MET A 204 -25.41 4.11 -3.76
C MET A 204 -26.53 4.55 -4.70
N SER A 205 -27.55 3.71 -4.83
CA SER A 205 -28.76 4.01 -5.60
C SER A 205 -29.99 3.43 -4.95
N ASN A 206 -31.10 4.15 -5.05
CA ASN A 206 -32.41 3.73 -4.62
C ASN A 206 -33.31 3.44 -5.84
N GLU A 207 -34.23 2.49 -5.68
CA GLU A 207 -35.18 2.09 -6.73
C GLU A 207 -36.09 3.25 -7.17
N ASP A 208 -36.40 4.19 -6.26
CA ASP A 208 -37.35 5.28 -6.52
C ASP A 208 -36.70 6.59 -7.01
N GLU A 209 -35.49 6.94 -6.56
CA GLU A 209 -34.86 8.25 -6.78
C GLU A 209 -33.60 8.21 -7.69
N GLY A 210 -33.07 7.02 -8.01
CA GLY A 210 -31.88 6.87 -8.84
C GLY A 210 -30.56 6.90 -8.04
N TRP A 211 -29.52 7.53 -8.58
CA TRP A 211 -28.20 7.63 -7.92
C TRP A 211 -28.25 8.60 -6.75
N GLU A 212 -27.82 8.14 -5.58
CA GLU A 212 -27.91 8.90 -4.33
C GLU A 212 -26.54 9.26 -3.75
N GLY A 213 -25.43 8.64 -4.17
CA GLY A 213 -24.14 9.06 -3.62
C GLY A 213 -22.93 8.29 -4.13
N THR A 214 -21.78 8.93 -3.99
CA THR A 214 -20.46 8.34 -4.28
C THR A 214 -19.51 8.62 -3.13
N GLN A 215 -18.78 7.58 -2.73
CA GLN A 215 -17.68 7.65 -1.78
C GLN A 215 -16.44 6.99 -2.38
N LEU A 216 -15.28 7.58 -2.16
CA LEU A 216 -13.97 6.97 -2.43
C LEU A 216 -13.32 6.64 -1.09
N ILE A 217 -12.74 5.45 -1.00
CA ILE A 217 -11.89 5.03 0.12
C ILE A 217 -10.53 4.64 -0.46
N ALA A 218 -9.43 5.17 0.04
CA ALA A 218 -8.08 4.85 -0.43
C ALA A 218 -7.12 4.67 0.75
N TYR A 219 -6.28 3.65 0.71
CA TYR A 219 -5.30 3.42 1.78
C TYR A 219 -4.09 4.34 1.62
N ASP A 220 -3.79 5.13 2.65
CA ASP A 220 -2.55 5.88 2.75
C ASP A 220 -1.55 5.12 3.63
N ALA A 221 -0.45 4.70 3.02
CA ALA A 221 0.63 4.02 3.73
C ALA A 221 1.46 4.97 4.60
N MET A 222 1.51 6.27 4.30
CA MET A 222 2.26 7.24 5.08
C MET A 222 1.65 7.43 6.46
N ASP A 223 0.34 7.62 6.51
CA ASP A 223 -0.39 7.85 7.75
C ASP A 223 -0.98 6.58 8.36
N ASN A 224 -0.91 5.46 7.62
CA ASN A 224 -1.44 4.16 8.03
C ASN A 224 -2.96 4.26 8.34
N THR A 225 -3.65 4.96 7.45
CA THR A 225 -5.08 5.28 7.49
C THR A 225 -5.71 4.95 6.14
N TYR A 226 -7.03 5.00 6.11
CA TYR A 226 -7.82 5.08 4.89
C TYR A 226 -8.38 6.48 4.74
N ASP A 227 -8.00 7.17 3.67
CA ASP A 227 -8.60 8.43 3.28
C ASP A 227 -9.97 8.15 2.70
N VAL A 228 -10.95 8.93 3.13
CA VAL A 228 -12.32 8.82 2.68
C VAL A 228 -12.80 10.15 2.13
N VAL A 229 -13.34 10.13 0.92
CA VAL A 229 -13.95 11.29 0.27
C VAL A 229 -15.41 10.97 -0.05
N ARG A 230 -16.33 11.83 0.37
CA ARG A 230 -17.77 11.67 0.15
C ARG A 230 -18.36 12.92 -0.50
N VAL A 231 -19.29 12.73 -1.43
CA VAL A 231 -20.10 13.83 -1.98
C VAL A 231 -21.41 13.89 -1.21
N ASN A 232 -21.77 15.06 -0.71
CA ASN A 232 -23.08 15.26 -0.11
C ASN A 232 -24.14 15.42 -1.23
N ASN A 233 -25.16 14.58 -1.20
CA ASN A 233 -26.26 14.58 -2.16
C ASN A 233 -27.43 15.50 -1.76
N MET A 234 -27.52 15.85 -0.48
CA MET A 234 -28.57 16.72 0.05
C MET A 234 -28.17 18.20 0.06
N THR A 235 -26.87 18.51 0.10
CA THR A 235 -26.36 19.88 0.17
C THR A 235 -25.23 20.15 -0.82
N LEU A 236 -25.24 21.32 -1.46
CA LEU A 236 -24.20 21.76 -2.41
C LEU A 236 -22.97 22.34 -1.68
N ASN A 237 -22.31 21.56 -0.83
CA ASN A 237 -21.16 21.98 -0.02
C ASN A 237 -19.83 21.31 -0.41
N GLY A 238 -19.77 20.70 -1.61
CA GLY A 238 -18.54 20.10 -2.13
C GLY A 238 -18.32 18.68 -1.61
N VAL A 239 -17.06 18.37 -1.25
CA VAL A 239 -16.66 17.06 -0.75
C VAL A 239 -16.38 17.11 0.75
N GLN A 240 -16.73 16.04 1.44
CA GLN A 240 -16.37 15.80 2.83
C GLN A 240 -15.22 14.79 2.87
N THR A 241 -14.21 15.07 3.69
CA THR A 241 -13.04 14.22 3.86
C THR A 241 -12.97 13.66 5.28
N ALA A 242 -12.40 12.47 5.41
CA ALA A 242 -12.18 11.81 6.70
C ALA A 242 -11.02 10.83 6.64
N ASP A 243 -10.42 10.55 7.78
CA ASP A 243 -9.38 9.54 7.91
C ASP A 243 -9.91 8.38 8.76
N MET A 244 -9.78 7.15 8.25
CA MET A 244 -10.17 5.93 8.95
C MET A 244 -8.95 5.12 9.37
N LYS A 245 -8.67 5.08 10.66
CA LYS A 245 -7.61 4.25 11.24
C LYS A 245 -8.13 2.86 11.58
N ILE A 246 -7.37 1.82 11.24
CA ILE A 246 -7.69 0.44 11.64
C ILE A 246 -7.35 0.25 13.12
N GLU A 247 -8.34 -0.18 13.90
CA GLU A 247 -8.18 -0.56 15.33
C GLU A 247 -8.12 -2.09 15.49
N GLU A 248 -8.94 -2.82 14.73
CA GLU A 248 -8.93 -4.28 14.70
C GLU A 248 -9.17 -4.79 13.28
N TYR A 249 -8.37 -5.76 12.83
CA TYR A 249 -8.61 -6.44 11.56
C TYR A 249 -8.40 -7.95 11.70
N SER A 250 -9.49 -8.69 11.56
CA SER A 250 -9.49 -10.15 11.54
C SER A 250 -10.34 -10.68 10.38
N THR A 251 -10.46 -12.00 10.28
CA THR A 251 -11.26 -12.66 9.22
C THR A 251 -12.73 -12.21 9.24
N ASN A 252 -13.31 -12.10 10.43
CA ASN A 252 -14.76 -11.86 10.59
C ASN A 252 -15.09 -10.47 11.15
N LYS A 253 -14.11 -9.71 11.63
CA LYS A 253 -14.33 -8.41 12.25
C LYS A 253 -13.38 -7.36 11.69
N LEU A 254 -13.89 -6.17 11.43
CA LEU A 254 -13.11 -4.96 11.16
C LEU A 254 -13.60 -3.86 12.10
N GLU A 255 -12.68 -3.24 12.81
CA GLU A 255 -12.94 -2.07 13.62
C GLU A 255 -12.09 -0.91 13.14
N LEU A 256 -12.72 0.25 12.93
CA LEU A 256 -12.05 1.46 12.45
C LEU A 256 -12.47 2.66 13.31
N MET A 257 -11.55 3.59 13.48
CA MET A 257 -11.81 4.92 14.03
C MET A 257 -11.75 5.94 12.88
N GLU A 258 -12.89 6.50 12.53
CA GLU A 258 -12.99 7.62 11.60
C GLU A 258 -12.82 8.94 12.36
N THR A 259 -12.02 9.85 11.79
CA THR A 259 -11.84 11.23 12.25
C THR A 259 -12.19 12.17 11.10
N MET A 260 -13.05 13.15 11.38
CA MET A 260 -13.40 14.21 10.43
C MET A 260 -13.08 15.56 11.06
N GLU A 261 -12.55 16.47 10.24
CA GLU A 261 -12.37 17.86 10.62
C GLU A 261 -13.22 18.75 9.71
N GLU A 262 -14.17 19.48 10.30
CA GLU A 262 -15.02 20.42 9.58
C GLU A 262 -15.06 21.75 10.35
N ASN A 263 -14.69 22.84 9.68
CA ASN A 263 -14.65 24.19 10.26
C ASN A 263 -13.84 24.29 11.58
N GLY A 264 -12.73 23.55 11.66
CA GLY A 264 -11.85 23.50 12.84
C GLY A 264 -12.42 22.68 14.02
N LYS A 265 -13.54 21.98 13.82
CA LYS A 265 -14.10 21.03 14.80
C LYS A 265 -13.78 19.61 14.36
N ILE A 266 -13.20 18.84 15.28
CA ILE A 266 -12.93 17.42 15.08
C ILE A 266 -14.12 16.61 15.61
N SER A 267 -14.61 15.67 14.81
CA SER A 267 -15.54 14.61 15.23
C SER A 267 -14.92 13.24 15.00
N LYS A 268 -15.35 12.27 15.80
CA LYS A 268 -14.87 10.88 15.71
C LYS A 268 -16.03 9.90 15.71
N THR A 269 -15.95 8.90 14.84
CA THR A 269 -16.94 7.83 14.75
C THR A 269 -16.27 6.46 14.69
N ARG A 270 -16.71 5.53 15.52
CA ARG A 270 -16.18 4.16 15.56
C ARG A 270 -17.04 3.25 14.72
N HIS A 271 -16.41 2.52 13.81
CA HIS A 271 -17.05 1.62 12.86
C HIS A 271 -16.74 0.19 13.26
N VAL A 272 -17.76 -0.63 13.45
CA VAL A 272 -17.62 -2.07 13.70
C VAL A 272 -18.31 -2.81 12.57
N ILE A 273 -17.56 -3.63 11.84
CA ILE A 273 -18.05 -4.41 10.71
C ILE A 273 -17.84 -5.89 10.99
N ASP A 274 -18.94 -6.59 11.26
CA ASP A 274 -18.97 -8.04 11.38
C ASP A 274 -19.33 -8.66 10.03
N ARG A 275 -18.59 -9.68 9.62
CA ARG A 275 -18.65 -10.28 8.28
C ARG A 275 -18.99 -11.76 8.38
N ASN A 276 -19.90 -12.22 7.54
CA ASN A 276 -20.29 -13.62 7.44
C ASN A 276 -20.63 -14.00 5.99
N GLY A 277 -19.60 -14.38 5.22
CA GLY A 277 -19.77 -14.77 3.82
C GLY A 277 -20.37 -13.64 2.98
N ASN A 278 -21.60 -13.84 2.50
CA ASN A 278 -22.34 -12.87 1.68
C ASN A 278 -23.15 -11.87 2.50
N GLU A 279 -22.94 -11.81 3.81
CA GLU A 279 -23.60 -10.86 4.70
C GLU A 279 -22.58 -10.03 5.49
N ALA A 280 -22.90 -8.77 5.74
CA ALA A 280 -22.13 -7.91 6.63
C ALA A 280 -23.05 -7.04 7.49
N ASN A 281 -22.67 -6.84 8.76
CA ASN A 281 -23.32 -5.91 9.67
C ASN A 281 -22.33 -4.81 9.99
N TRP A 282 -22.68 -3.57 9.64
CA TRP A 282 -21.84 -2.41 9.90
C TRP A 282 -22.54 -1.48 10.87
N ILE A 283 -22.00 -1.34 12.07
CA ILE A 283 -22.49 -0.46 13.12
C ILE A 283 -21.56 0.74 13.25
N VAL A 284 -22.12 1.94 13.38
CA VAL A 284 -21.38 3.19 13.60
C VAL A 284 -21.77 3.79 14.95
N TYR A 285 -20.77 4.20 15.71
CA TYR A 285 -20.90 4.86 17.00
C TYR A 285 -20.30 6.26 16.91
N ASP A 286 -21.05 7.28 17.31
CA ASP A 286 -20.50 8.61 17.58
C ASP A 286 -19.76 8.58 18.90
N ILE A 287 -18.56 9.17 18.92
CA ILE A 287 -17.76 9.33 20.13
C ILE A 287 -17.99 10.75 20.65
N THR A 288 -18.59 10.87 21.83
CA THR A 288 -18.85 12.14 22.50
C THR A 288 -18.17 12.17 23.87
N ASP A 289 -18.17 13.33 24.53
CA ASP A 289 -17.68 13.47 25.90
C ASP A 289 -18.48 12.62 26.91
N GLU A 290 -19.71 12.23 26.56
CA GLU A 290 -20.60 11.39 27.38
C GLU A 290 -20.41 9.89 27.11
N GLY A 291 -19.55 9.52 26.16
CA GLY A 291 -19.27 8.15 25.76
C GLY A 291 -19.69 7.85 24.32
N GLU A 292 -19.94 6.57 24.03
CA GLU A 292 -20.27 6.13 22.68
C GLU A 292 -21.78 6.00 22.48
N LYS A 293 -22.30 6.63 21.41
CA LYS A 293 -23.70 6.54 21.02
C LYS A 293 -23.82 5.82 19.69
N LYS A 294 -24.60 4.74 19.63
CA LYS A 294 -24.90 4.07 18.36
C LYS A 294 -25.78 4.97 17.49
N VAL A 295 -25.33 5.27 16.28
CA VAL A 295 -26.01 6.21 15.37
C VAL A 295 -26.48 5.58 14.07
N ALA A 296 -25.80 4.53 13.61
CA ALA A 296 -26.21 3.82 12.40
C ALA A 296 -25.96 2.31 12.52
N HIS A 297 -26.81 1.52 11.88
CA HIS A 297 -26.61 0.10 11.64
C HIS A 297 -27.01 -0.22 10.21
N ARG A 298 -26.08 -0.75 9.41
CA ARG A 298 -26.32 -1.23 8.06
C ARG A 298 -26.29 -2.75 8.04
N VAL A 299 -27.34 -3.35 7.52
CA VAL A 299 -27.41 -4.79 7.25
C VAL A 299 -27.24 -4.98 5.75
N MET A 300 -26.17 -5.66 5.36
CA MET A 300 -25.76 -5.76 3.96
C MET A 300 -25.85 -7.23 3.51
N LYS A 301 -26.45 -7.46 2.35
CA LYS A 301 -26.53 -8.78 1.71
C LYS A 301 -26.02 -8.68 0.28
N LYS A 302 -25.05 -9.51 -0.07
CA LYS A 302 -24.44 -9.52 -1.41
C LYS A 302 -25.46 -9.99 -2.44
N LYS A 303 -25.51 -9.31 -3.58
CA LYS A 303 -26.29 -9.76 -4.74
C LYS A 303 -25.53 -10.90 -5.42
N ASN A 304 -26.27 -11.92 -5.86
CA ASN A 304 -25.72 -13.05 -6.61
C ASN A 304 -25.35 -12.65 -8.03
#